data_AF-A0A660PU66-F1
#
_entry.id   AF-A0A660PU66-F1
#
_cell.length_a   1.000
_cell.length_b   1.000
_cell.length_c   1.000
_cell.angle_alpha   90.00
_cell.angle_beta   90.00
_cell.angle_gamma   90.00
#
_symmetry.space_group_name_H-M   'P 1'
#
loop_
_entity.id
_entity.type
_entity.pdbx_description
1 polymer ?
#
loop_
_entity_poly.entity_id
_entity_poly.type
_entity_poly.pdbx_seq_one_letter_code
_entity_poly.pdbx_strand_id
1 'polypeptide(L)'
;MTELHSVTPDFSTADEEDYSLFAEAMLGEGAETFLRTELGRYLTGCAKQEIEDCSYQLLTVAPWRKRKIAAIQAKAGTAKNFLVWINEAISAGHNAHQQLSNKR
;
A
#
# COMPACT_ATOMS: atom_id res chain seq x y z
N MET A 1 -0.63 -46.52 29.72
CA MET A 1 -0.17 -45.13 29.66
C MET A 1 0.21 -44.87 28.21
N THR A 2 -0.79 -44.56 27.38
CA THR A 2 -0.66 -44.51 25.92
C THR A 2 -0.26 -43.09 25.55
N GLU A 3 0.98 -42.91 25.09
CA GLU A 3 1.45 -41.62 24.59
C GLU A 3 0.69 -41.28 23.29
N LEU A 4 -0.17 -40.26 23.38
CA LEU A 4 -0.68 -39.53 22.24
C LEU A 4 0.49 -38.81 21.59
N HIS A 5 1.10 -39.44 20.57
CA HIS A 5 1.90 -38.71 19.59
C HIS A 5 0.96 -37.73 18.88
N SER A 6 1.01 -36.47 19.31
CA SER A 6 0.38 -35.37 18.60
C SER A 6 1.07 -35.24 17.25
N VAL A 7 0.40 -35.72 16.19
CA VAL A 7 0.78 -35.42 14.80
C VAL A 7 0.55 -33.92 14.62
N THR A 8 1.59 -33.11 14.81
CA THR A 8 1.59 -31.74 14.33
C THR A 8 1.59 -31.80 12.81
N PRO A 9 0.67 -31.12 12.12
CA PRO A 9 0.74 -31.00 10.67
C PRO A 9 2.07 -30.31 10.33
N ASP A 10 2.95 -31.01 9.60
CA ASP A 10 4.18 -30.45 9.06
C ASP A 10 3.79 -29.57 7.87
N PHE A 11 3.43 -28.30 8.15
CA PHE A 11 3.31 -27.30 7.11
C PHE A 11 4.70 -27.02 6.58
N SER A 12 4.96 -27.40 5.33
CA SER A 12 6.25 -27.13 4.72
C SER A 12 6.40 -25.61 4.51
N THR A 13 7.62 -25.10 4.61
CA THR A 13 7.92 -23.68 4.35
C THR A 13 7.51 -23.22 2.95
N ALA A 14 7.37 -24.16 2.00
CA ALA A 14 6.88 -23.90 0.65
C ALA A 14 5.37 -23.56 0.64
N ASP A 15 4.58 -24.22 1.49
CA ASP A 15 3.14 -23.95 1.62
C ASP A 15 2.88 -22.59 2.28
N GLU A 16 3.75 -22.18 3.21
CA GLU A 16 3.71 -20.86 3.84
C GLU A 16 4.04 -19.73 2.86
N GLU A 17 5.05 -19.93 2.00
CA GLU A 17 5.44 -18.96 0.97
C GLU A 17 4.33 -18.76 -0.07
N ASP A 18 3.72 -19.86 -0.55
CA ASP A 18 2.62 -19.79 -1.51
C ASP A 18 1.38 -19.13 -0.91
N TYR A 19 1.10 -19.37 0.37
CA TYR A 19 0.02 -18.68 1.09
C TYR A 19 0.28 -17.18 1.21
N SER A 20 1.52 -16.78 1.52
CA SER A 20 1.90 -15.36 1.58
C SER A 20 1.75 -14.67 0.23
N LEU A 21 2.21 -15.31 -0.85
CA LEU A 21 2.06 -14.78 -2.22
C LEU A 21 0.59 -14.67 -2.61
N PHE A 22 -0.25 -15.64 -2.23
CA PHE A 22 -1.69 -15.56 -2.49
C PHE A 22 -2.33 -14.38 -1.74
N ALA A 23 -1.96 -14.15 -0.48
CA ALA A 23 -2.45 -13.02 0.29
C ALA A 23 -2.03 -11.67 -0.31
N GLU A 24 -0.79 -11.53 -0.77
CA GLU A 24 -0.30 -10.32 -1.44
C GLU A 24 -1.02 -10.07 -2.76
N ALA A 25 -1.23 -11.12 -3.57
CA ALA A 25 -1.98 -11.04 -4.81
C ALA A 25 -3.42 -10.53 -4.57
N MET A 26 -4.12 -11.11 -3.60
CA MET A 26 -5.46 -10.68 -3.20
C MET A 26 -5.50 -9.24 -2.69
N LEU A 27 -4.49 -8.81 -1.93
CA LEU A 27 -4.40 -7.44 -1.45
C LEU A 27 -4.24 -6.44 -2.61
N GLY A 28 -3.40 -6.75 -3.59
CA GLY A 28 -3.24 -5.93 -4.79
C GLY A 28 -4.53 -5.81 -5.60
N GLU A 29 -5.23 -6.92 -5.84
CA GLU A 29 -6.55 -6.90 -6.50
C GLU A 29 -7.57 -6.07 -5.71
N GLY A 30 -7.57 -6.20 -4.39
CA GLY A 30 -8.41 -5.40 -3.50
C GLY A 30 -8.11 -3.91 -3.61
N ALA A 31 -6.83 -3.52 -3.68
CA ALA A 31 -6.41 -2.13 -3.86
C ALA A 31 -6.84 -1.56 -5.22
N GLU A 32 -6.71 -2.34 -6.31
CA GLU A 32 -7.20 -1.94 -7.63
C GLU A 32 -8.73 -1.76 -7.65
N THR A 33 -9.44 -2.73 -7.06
CA THR A 33 -10.89 -2.70 -6.98
C THR A 33 -11.36 -1.49 -6.19
N PHE A 34 -10.72 -1.22 -5.05
CA PHE A 34 -10.98 -0.03 -4.24
C PHE A 34 -10.82 1.26 -5.05
N LEU A 35 -9.74 1.42 -5.81
CA LEU A 35 -9.52 2.60 -6.65
C LEU A 35 -10.58 2.80 -7.74
N ARG A 36 -11.26 1.72 -8.17
CA ARG A 36 -12.34 1.80 -9.15
C ARG A 36 -13.67 2.25 -8.55
N THR A 37 -13.85 2.16 -7.24
CA THR A 37 -15.04 2.64 -6.53
C THR A 37 -15.15 4.16 -6.55
N GLU A 38 -16.34 4.70 -6.32
CA GLU A 38 -16.55 6.15 -6.17
C GLU A 38 -15.74 6.72 -5.01
N LEU A 39 -15.70 6.01 -3.88
CA LEU A 39 -14.93 6.41 -2.70
C LEU A 39 -13.43 6.45 -2.99
N GLY A 40 -12.88 5.41 -3.62
CA GLY A 40 -11.46 5.35 -3.97
C GLY A 40 -11.05 6.46 -4.95
N ARG A 41 -11.88 6.74 -5.96
CA ARG A 41 -11.66 7.87 -6.89
C ARG A 41 -11.73 9.21 -6.17
N TYR A 42 -12.72 9.40 -5.30
CA TYR A 42 -12.88 10.62 -4.51
C TYR A 42 -11.66 10.88 -3.63
N LEU A 43 -11.22 9.89 -2.84
CA LEU A 43 -10.06 10.01 -1.95
C LEU A 43 -8.76 10.24 -2.72
N THR A 44 -8.60 9.59 -3.88
CA THR A 44 -7.47 9.85 -4.79
C THR A 44 -7.49 11.30 -5.28
N GLY A 45 -8.66 11.83 -5.63
CA GLY A 45 -8.85 13.23 -6.00
C GLY A 45 -8.46 14.18 -4.86
N CYS A 46 -8.94 13.91 -3.64
CA CYS A 46 -8.60 14.70 -2.45
C CYS A 46 -7.09 14.72 -2.20
N ALA A 47 -6.41 13.57 -2.27
CA ALA A 47 -4.97 13.49 -2.07
C ALA A 47 -4.19 14.30 -3.13
N LYS A 48 -4.61 14.23 -4.40
CA LYS A 48 -4.00 15.02 -5.49
C LYS A 48 -4.20 16.51 -5.27
N GLN A 49 -5.43 16.94 -4.94
CA GLN A 49 -5.73 18.35 -4.68
C GLN A 49 -4.93 18.89 -3.49
N GLU A 50 -4.81 18.11 -2.41
CA GLU A 50 -4.05 18.51 -1.22
C GLU A 50 -2.56 18.75 -1.54
N ILE A 51 -1.96 17.90 -2.38
CA ILE A 51 -0.58 18.07 -2.84
C ILE A 51 -0.44 19.35 -3.67
N GLU A 52 -1.39 19.62 -4.56
CA GLU A 52 -1.41 20.80 -5.40
C GLU A 52 -1.57 22.09 -4.57
N ASP A 53 -2.53 22.13 -3.65
CA ASP A 53 -2.77 23.25 -2.75
C ASP A 53 -1.54 23.56 -1.89
N CYS A 54 -0.88 22.52 -1.38
CA CYS A 54 0.37 22.66 -0.65
C CYS A 54 1.50 23.18 -1.52
N SER A 55 1.56 22.78 -2.80
CA SER A 55 2.53 23.29 -3.77
C SER A 55 2.34 24.79 -4.00
N TYR A 56 1.10 25.26 -4.20
CA TYR A 56 0.78 26.69 -4.30
C TYR A 56 1.13 27.46 -3.01
N GLN A 57 0.89 26.88 -1.84
CA GLN A 57 1.28 27.50 -0.57
C GLN A 57 2.80 27.63 -0.42
N LEU A 58 3.57 26.66 -0.92
CA LEU A 58 5.04 26.73 -0.91
C LEU A 58 5.59 27.83 -1.81
N LEU A 59 4.90 28.18 -2.90
CA LEU A 59 5.31 29.29 -3.77
C LEU A 59 5.16 30.66 -3.11
N THR A 60 4.26 30.80 -2.14
CA THR A 60 3.93 32.08 -1.51
C THR A 60 4.55 32.26 -0.12
N VAL A 61 5.06 31.19 0.49
CA VAL A 61 5.67 31.26 1.82
C VAL A 61 7.08 31.85 1.75
N ALA A 62 7.34 32.83 2.61
CA ALA A 62 8.67 33.40 2.73
C ALA A 62 9.72 32.33 3.14
N PRO A 63 10.90 32.27 2.49
CA PRO A 63 11.89 31.20 2.70
C PRO A 63 12.39 31.04 4.13
N TRP A 64 12.43 32.13 4.91
CA TRP A 64 12.88 32.09 6.30
C TRP A 64 11.85 31.49 7.27
N ARG A 65 10.59 31.29 6.84
CA ARG A 65 9.54 30.68 7.66
C ARG A 65 9.63 29.15 7.66
N LYS A 66 10.78 28.62 8.06
CA LYS A 66 11.12 27.18 8.05
C LYS A 66 10.03 26.30 8.67
N ARG A 67 9.46 26.71 9.81
CA ARG A 67 8.39 25.96 10.49
C ARG A 67 7.11 25.86 9.65
N LYS A 68 6.75 26.93 8.93
CA LYS A 68 5.57 26.93 8.06
C LYS A 68 5.81 26.05 6.82
N ILE A 69 7.01 26.14 6.23
CA ILE A 69 7.43 25.29 5.12
C ILE A 69 7.33 23.80 5.51
N ALA A 70 7.92 23.43 6.66
CA ALA A 70 7.89 22.05 7.15
C ALA A 70 6.45 21.54 7.38
N ALA A 71 5.56 22.38 7.91
CA ALA A 71 4.16 22.01 8.10
C ALA A 71 3.43 21.77 6.77
N ILE A 72 3.65 22.62 5.76
CA ILE A 72 3.07 22.44 4.42
C ILE A 72 3.61 21.16 3.77
N GLN A 73 4.92 20.92 3.88
CA GLN A 73 5.56 19.71 3.34
C GLN A 73 5.06 18.42 4.02
N ALA A 74 4.86 18.45 5.35
CA ALA A 74 4.32 17.30 6.09
C ALA A 74 2.88 16.97 5.65
N LYS A 75 2.06 18.01 5.41
CA LYS A 75 0.70 17.85 4.90
C LYS A 75 0.70 17.22 3.51
N ALA A 76 1.47 17.77 2.56
CA ALA A 76 1.65 17.19 1.23
C ALA A 76 2.22 15.76 1.28
N GLY A 77 3.17 15.51 2.18
CA GLY A 77 3.80 14.20 2.38
C GLY A 77 2.80 13.14 2.79
N THR A 78 1.86 13.47 3.68
CA THR A 78 0.80 12.54 4.11
C THR A 78 -0.10 12.16 2.93
N ALA A 79 -0.56 13.14 2.14
CA ALA A 79 -1.37 12.88 0.96
C ALA A 79 -0.61 12.09 -0.12
N LYS A 80 0.68 12.38 -0.31
CA LYS A 80 1.55 11.62 -1.22
C LYS A 80 1.72 10.18 -0.76
N ASN A 81 1.96 9.95 0.53
CA ASN A 81 2.14 8.60 1.08
C ASN A 81 0.91 7.72 0.85
N PHE A 82 -0.30 8.27 1.00
CA PHE A 82 -1.52 7.56 0.65
C PHE A 82 -1.50 7.01 -0.79
N LEU A 83 -1.14 7.84 -1.77
CA LEU A 83 -1.06 7.42 -3.17
C LEU A 83 0.06 6.38 -3.39
N VAL A 84 1.20 6.57 -2.73
CA VAL A 84 2.35 5.64 -2.81
C VAL A 84 1.97 4.28 -2.27
N TRP A 85 1.38 4.18 -1.08
CA TRP A 85 1.03 2.91 -0.45
C TRP A 85 0.01 2.11 -1.25
N ILE A 86 -0.98 2.77 -1.86
CA ILE A 86 -1.92 2.07 -2.74
C ILE A 86 -1.18 1.51 -3.96
N ASN A 87 -0.30 2.29 -4.58
CA ASN A 87 0.47 1.82 -5.73
C ASN A 87 1.46 0.70 -5.37
N GLU A 88 2.05 0.76 -4.18
CA GLU A 88 2.90 -0.31 -3.64
C GLU A 88 2.10 -1.60 -3.42
N ALA A 89 0.89 -1.52 -2.84
CA ALA A 89 0.02 -2.68 -2.68
C ALA A 89 -0.35 -3.33 -4.02
N ILE A 90 -0.68 -2.53 -5.03
CA ILE A 90 -0.98 -3.02 -6.38
C ILE A 90 0.26 -3.68 -7.01
N SER A 91 1.42 -3.03 -6.91
CA SER A 91 2.68 -3.54 -7.46
C SER A 91 3.11 -4.84 -6.80
N ALA A 92 2.98 -4.94 -5.47
CA ALA A 92 3.24 -6.15 -4.72
C ALA A 92 2.32 -7.30 -5.18
N GLY A 93 1.02 -7.05 -5.34
CA GLY A 93 0.08 -8.05 -5.84
C GLY A 93 0.39 -8.52 -7.26
N HIS A 94 0.78 -7.62 -8.17
CA HIS A 94 1.22 -8.00 -9.52
C HIS A 94 2.46 -8.90 -9.50
N ASN A 95 3.45 -8.56 -8.67
CA ASN A 95 4.65 -9.38 -8.51
C ASN A 95 4.32 -10.75 -7.91
N ALA A 96 3.40 -10.81 -6.95
CA ALA A 96 2.97 -12.07 -6.34
C ALA A 96 2.22 -12.96 -7.34
N HIS A 97 1.32 -12.40 -8.14
CA HIS A 97 0.66 -13.11 -9.24
C HIS A 97 1.67 -13.68 -10.25
N GLN A 98 2.68 -12.90 -10.62
CA GLN A 98 3.71 -13.35 -11.54
C GLN A 98 4.52 -14.52 -10.96
N GLN A 99 4.88 -14.45 -9.67
CA GLN A 99 5.60 -15.52 -8.99
C GLN A 99 4.77 -16.81 -8.91
N LEU A 100 3.49 -16.72 -8.51
CA LEU A 100 2.58 -17.86 -8.48
C LEU A 100 2.38 -18.48 -9.88
N SER A 101 2.32 -17.65 -10.93
CA SER A 101 2.20 -18.14 -12.30
C SER A 101 3.46 -18.87 -12.77
N ASN A 102 4.65 -18.42 -12.35
CA ASN A 102 5.93 -19.04 -12.74
C ASN A 102 6.21 -20.35 -12.00
N LYS A 103 5.56 -20.59 -10.85
CA LYS A 103 5.68 -21.83 -10.07
C LYS A 103 4.83 -23.00 -10.63
N ARG A 104 3.86 -22.73 -11.52
CA ARG A 104 2.96 -23.71 -12.14
C ARG A 104 3.49 -24.20 -13.48
#